data_AF-A0AAD6UJR2-F1
#
_entry.id   AF-A0AAD6UJR2-F1
#
_cell.length_a   1.000
_cell.length_b   1.000
_cell.length_c   1.000
_cell.angle_alpha   90.00
_cell.angle_beta   90.00
_cell.angle_gamma   90.00
#
_symmetry.space_group_name_H-M   'P 1'
#
loop_
_entity.id
_entity.type
_entity.pdbx_description
1 polymer ?
#
loop_
_entity_poly.entity_id
_entity_poly.type
_entity_poly.pdbx_seq_one_letter_code
_entity_poly.pdbx_strand_id
1 'polypeptide(L)'
;MSIIECLFIHRCNIFNQFEGISATLVVATIDLILLMRVWVLFGKSRRLLYFLVPTMTAEIAMMLFIAIMSNNHANRNVHIGPILPGCYSTTVPRYIAFYPVPSLVVTSIMSLMTLYNCAKRLAPRWRGFSMPIVELFLRDGIYWFIAVLAINPPQLIIWAAARPTLTEVLIIPGSVVYSIIGSRVLLNIMEIMSCDVDRHLSSN
;
A
#
# COMPACT_ATOMS: atom_id res chain seq x y z
N MET A 1 -16.07 -36.08 -18.16
CA MET A 1 -16.02 -35.42 -16.84
C MET A 1 -14.75 -34.57 -16.63
N SER A 2 -13.68 -34.75 -17.42
CA SER A 2 -12.37 -34.13 -17.15
C SER A 2 -12.07 -32.76 -17.81
N ILE A 3 -12.79 -32.38 -18.87
CA ILE A 3 -12.48 -31.13 -19.62
C ILE A 3 -12.98 -29.88 -18.87
N ILE A 4 -14.16 -29.98 -18.24
CA ILE A 4 -14.79 -28.87 -17.51
C ILE A 4 -13.99 -28.54 -16.23
N GLU A 5 -13.48 -29.56 -15.52
CA GLU A 5 -12.62 -29.34 -14.34
C GLU A 5 -11.28 -28.68 -14.71
N CYS A 6 -10.65 -29.09 -15.82
CA CYS A 6 -9.43 -28.42 -16.30
C CYS A 6 -9.66 -26.96 -16.66
N LEU A 7 -10.76 -26.66 -17.37
CA LEU A 7 -11.12 -25.29 -17.75
C LEU A 7 -11.45 -24.42 -16.53
N PHE A 8 -12.04 -25.03 -15.50
CA PHE A 8 -12.33 -24.38 -14.22
C PHE A 8 -11.05 -24.05 -13.44
N ILE A 9 -10.14 -25.02 -13.27
CA ILE A 9 -8.85 -24.81 -12.58
C ILE A 9 -8.01 -23.73 -13.27
N HIS A 10 -8.01 -23.70 -14.61
CA HIS A 10 -7.29 -22.68 -15.37
C HIS A 10 -7.86 -21.27 -15.17
N ARG A 11 -9.19 -21.10 -15.23
CA ARG A 11 -9.83 -19.80 -14.95
C ARG A 11 -9.61 -19.34 -13.52
N CYS A 12 -9.62 -20.28 -12.58
CA CYS A 12 -9.38 -20.03 -11.16
C CYS A 12 -7.98 -19.49 -10.89
N ASN A 13 -6.97 -20.10 -11.51
CA ASN A 13 -5.58 -19.67 -11.39
C ASN A 13 -5.36 -18.26 -11.97
N ILE A 14 -5.95 -17.99 -13.15
CA ILE A 14 -5.88 -16.65 -13.77
C ILE A 14 -6.54 -15.61 -12.87
N PHE A 15 -7.71 -15.91 -12.31
CA PHE A 15 -8.43 -14.99 -11.43
C PHE A 15 -7.60 -14.66 -10.17
N ASN A 16 -7.06 -15.68 -9.50
CA ASN A 16 -6.23 -15.51 -8.31
C ASN A 16 -4.95 -14.70 -8.60
N GLN A 17 -4.32 -14.92 -9.77
CA GLN A 17 -3.17 -14.13 -10.20
C GLN A 17 -3.54 -12.67 -10.47
N PHE A 18 -4.67 -12.43 -11.13
CA PHE A 18 -5.15 -11.08 -11.40
C PHE A 18 -5.45 -10.31 -10.12
N GLU A 19 -6.10 -10.95 -9.15
CA GLU A 19 -6.38 -10.38 -7.84
C GLU A 19 -5.09 -9.97 -7.12
N GLY A 20 -4.11 -10.88 -7.04
CA GLY A 20 -2.80 -10.61 -6.43
C GLY A 20 -2.06 -9.44 -7.10
N ILE A 21 -1.97 -9.44 -8.44
CA ILE A 21 -1.30 -8.38 -9.20
C ILE A 21 -1.99 -7.03 -8.97
N SER A 22 -3.33 -6.99 -9.00
CA SER A 22 -4.09 -5.77 -8.78
C SER A 22 -3.84 -5.18 -7.39
N ALA A 23 -3.80 -6.04 -6.36
CA ALA A 23 -3.50 -5.64 -4.99
C ALA A 23 -2.06 -5.10 -4.88
N THR A 24 -1.07 -5.78 -5.47
CA THR A 24 0.32 -5.31 -5.49
C THR A 24 0.45 -3.95 -6.18
N LEU A 25 -0.26 -3.72 -7.28
CA LEU A 25 -0.24 -2.43 -7.97
C LEU A 25 -0.79 -1.31 -7.09
N VAL A 26 -1.92 -1.53 -6.41
CA VAL A 26 -2.49 -0.54 -5.50
C VAL A 26 -1.50 -0.21 -4.39
N VAL A 27 -0.91 -1.22 -3.75
CA VAL A 27 0.10 -1.03 -2.69
C VAL A 27 1.31 -0.26 -3.23
N ALA A 28 1.87 -0.68 -4.36
CA ALA A 28 3.02 -0.03 -4.99
C ALA A 28 2.74 1.44 -5.34
N THR A 29 1.54 1.77 -5.81
CA THR A 29 1.19 3.18 -6.10
C THR A 29 1.17 4.04 -4.84
N ILE A 30 0.71 3.49 -3.72
CA ILE A 30 0.67 4.20 -2.44
C ILE A 30 2.09 4.39 -1.91
N ASP A 31 2.91 3.35 -1.92
CA ASP A 31 4.29 3.47 -1.50
C ASP A 31 5.07 4.46 -2.39
N LEU A 32 4.75 4.53 -3.68
CA LEU A 32 5.35 5.52 -4.59
C LEU A 32 4.95 6.95 -4.21
N ILE A 33 3.68 7.19 -3.89
CA ILE A 33 3.21 8.50 -3.41
C ILE A 33 3.95 8.89 -2.12
N LEU A 34 4.15 7.94 -1.21
CA LEU A 34 4.88 8.19 0.04
C LEU A 34 6.34 8.50 -0.21
N LEU A 35 7.00 7.70 -1.05
CA LEU A 35 8.37 7.91 -1.47
C LEU A 35 8.55 9.31 -2.07
N MET A 36 7.64 9.73 -2.96
CA MET A 36 7.65 11.07 -3.54
C MET A 36 7.54 12.16 -2.46
N ARG A 37 6.62 12.00 -1.50
CA ARG A 37 6.48 12.93 -0.36
C ARG A 37 7.76 13.00 0.48
N VAL A 38 8.36 11.86 0.83
CA VAL A 38 9.63 11.81 1.58
C VAL A 38 10.74 12.49 0.79
N TRP A 39 10.83 12.22 -0.50
CA TRP A 39 11.88 12.76 -1.36
C TRP A 39 11.83 14.28 -1.47
N VAL A 40 10.63 14.85 -1.61
CA VAL A 40 10.41 16.30 -1.58
C VAL A 40 10.82 16.89 -0.23
N LEU A 41 10.37 16.28 0.88
CA LEU A 41 10.66 16.75 2.24
C LEU A 41 12.17 16.74 2.56
N PHE A 42 12.90 15.74 2.05
CA PHE A 42 14.35 15.64 2.21
C PHE A 42 15.16 16.56 1.28
N GLY A 43 14.50 17.47 0.56
CA GLY A 43 15.18 18.44 -0.30
C GLY A 43 15.83 17.78 -1.52
N LYS A 44 15.17 16.79 -2.12
CA LYS A 44 15.60 16.15 -3.38
C LYS A 44 16.96 15.43 -3.28
N SER A 45 17.40 15.04 -2.08
CA SER A 45 18.70 14.39 -1.90
C SER A 45 18.75 13.02 -2.60
N ARG A 46 19.69 12.85 -3.54
CA ARG A 46 19.81 11.61 -4.34
C ARG A 46 20.19 10.38 -3.51
N ARG A 47 20.84 10.56 -2.35
CA ARG A 47 21.24 9.46 -1.45
C ARG A 47 20.06 8.67 -0.93
N LEU A 48 18.96 9.35 -0.59
CA LEU A 48 17.74 8.70 -0.13
C LEU A 48 17.10 7.87 -1.23
N LEU A 49 17.06 8.40 -2.46
CA LEU A 49 16.52 7.67 -3.61
C LEU A 49 17.26 6.34 -3.83
N TYR A 50 18.60 6.34 -3.73
CA TYR A 50 19.40 5.12 -3.82
C TYR A 50 19.10 4.08 -2.73
N PHE A 51 18.62 4.50 -1.56
CA PHE A 51 18.21 3.58 -0.49
C PHE A 51 16.75 3.11 -0.64
N LEU A 52 15.88 4.00 -1.11
CA LEU A 52 14.43 3.76 -1.25
C LEU A 52 14.10 2.85 -2.45
N VAL A 53 14.75 3.05 -3.59
CA VAL A 53 14.55 2.23 -4.81
C VAL A 53 14.80 0.74 -4.58
N PRO A 54 15.94 0.30 -4.02
CA PRO A 54 16.16 -1.12 -3.78
C PRO A 54 15.17 -1.71 -2.78
N THR A 55 14.78 -0.93 -1.77
CA THR A 55 13.77 -1.34 -0.78
C THR A 55 12.42 -1.63 -1.44
N MET A 56 11.97 -0.75 -2.35
CA MET A 56 10.75 -0.94 -3.15
C MET A 56 10.85 -2.14 -4.09
N THR A 57 11.97 -2.31 -4.79
CA THR A 57 12.14 -3.45 -5.68
C THR A 57 12.18 -4.77 -4.90
N ALA A 58 12.77 -4.77 -3.70
CA ALA A 58 12.79 -5.94 -2.83
C ALA A 58 11.39 -6.30 -2.32
N GLU A 59 10.58 -5.31 -1.97
CA GLU A 59 9.18 -5.51 -1.60
C GLU A 59 8.37 -6.15 -2.73
N ILE A 60 8.40 -5.55 -3.92
CA ILE A 60 7.66 -6.06 -5.09
C ILE A 60 8.15 -7.47 -5.45
N ALA A 61 9.47 -7.69 -5.43
CA ALA A 61 10.04 -9.01 -5.70
C ALA A 61 9.59 -10.07 -4.67
N MET A 62 9.56 -9.73 -3.39
CA MET A 62 9.10 -10.63 -2.33
C MET A 62 7.61 -10.95 -2.46
N MET A 63 6.76 -9.95 -2.75
CA MET A 63 5.34 -10.19 -2.99
C MET A 63 5.08 -11.09 -4.19
N LEU A 64 5.75 -10.82 -5.31
CA LEU A 64 5.64 -11.63 -6.52
C LEU A 64 6.13 -13.06 -6.28
N PHE A 65 7.24 -13.22 -5.54
CA PHE A 65 7.76 -14.54 -5.20
C PHE A 65 6.75 -15.36 -4.37
N ILE A 66 6.14 -14.75 -3.36
CA ILE A 66 5.12 -15.40 -2.52
C ILE A 66 3.87 -15.73 -3.36
N ALA A 67 3.45 -14.84 -4.27
CA ALA A 67 2.31 -15.06 -5.16
C ALA A 67 2.54 -16.19 -6.18
N ILE A 68 3.76 -16.35 -6.70
CA ILE A 68 4.11 -17.47 -7.60
C ILE A 68 4.15 -18.78 -6.81
N MET A 69 4.76 -18.78 -5.62
CA MET A 69 4.84 -19.96 -4.75
C MET A 69 3.46 -20.43 -4.25
N SER A 70 2.51 -19.51 -4.03
CA SER A 70 1.16 -19.89 -3.61
C SER A 70 0.41 -20.68 -4.69
N ASN A 71 0.54 -20.27 -5.97
CA ASN A 71 -0.12 -20.95 -7.09
C ASN A 71 0.42 -22.37 -7.32
N ASN A 72 1.70 -22.61 -7.08
CA ASN A 72 2.30 -23.95 -7.26
C ASN A 72 1.83 -24.99 -6.22
N HIS A 73 1.34 -24.55 -5.06
CA HIS A 73 0.91 -25.42 -3.97
C HIS A 73 -0.62 -25.48 -3.79
N ALA A 74 -1.39 -24.71 -4.57
CA ALA A 74 -2.85 -24.72 -4.54
C ALA A 74 -3.41 -25.99 -5.20
N ASN A 75 -3.37 -27.12 -4.49
CA ASN A 75 -3.75 -28.43 -5.03
C ASN A 75 -5.27 -28.67 -5.07
N ARG A 76 -6.11 -27.82 -4.46
CA ARG A 76 -7.58 -27.93 -4.49
C ARG A 76 -8.29 -26.57 -4.36
N ASN A 77 -8.65 -25.98 -5.49
CA ASN A 77 -9.57 -24.85 -5.54
C ASN A 77 -11.00 -25.38 -5.58
N VAL A 78 -11.86 -24.91 -4.68
CA VAL A 78 -13.26 -25.37 -4.61
C VAL A 78 -14.19 -24.18 -4.85
N HIS A 79 -15.15 -24.36 -5.75
CA HIS A 79 -16.21 -23.37 -5.97
C HIS A 79 -17.26 -23.54 -4.87
N ILE A 80 -17.50 -22.49 -4.09
CA ILE A 80 -18.49 -22.52 -3.01
C ILE A 80 -19.87 -22.15 -3.58
N GLY A 81 -20.36 -22.97 -4.52
CA GLY A 81 -21.72 -22.89 -5.07
C GLY A 81 -22.09 -21.56 -5.76
N PRO A 82 -23.36 -21.41 -6.18
CA PRO A 82 -23.85 -20.23 -6.93
C PRO A 82 -24.00 -18.95 -6.09
N ILE A 83 -23.63 -18.99 -4.81
CA ILE A 83 -23.91 -17.94 -3.83
C ILE A 83 -22.73 -16.97 -3.69
N LEU A 84 -21.49 -17.45 -3.87
CA LEU A 84 -20.29 -16.63 -3.93
C LEU A 84 -19.52 -16.89 -5.23
N PRO A 85 -19.63 -16.00 -6.25
CA PRO A 85 -18.80 -16.10 -7.44
C PRO A 85 -17.35 -15.82 -7.04
N GLY A 86 -16.53 -16.87 -6.97
CA GLY A 86 -15.14 -16.76 -6.56
C GLY A 86 -14.44 -18.11 -6.53
N CYS A 87 -13.12 -18.05 -6.43
CA CYS A 87 -12.26 -19.21 -6.42
C CYS A 87 -11.48 -19.23 -5.11
N TYR A 88 -11.86 -20.13 -4.21
CA TYR A 88 -11.33 -20.15 -2.84
C TYR A 88 -10.39 -21.32 -2.66
N SER A 89 -9.17 -21.03 -2.19
CA SER A 89 -8.22 -22.06 -1.84
C SER A 89 -8.55 -22.60 -0.45
N THR A 90 -9.02 -23.85 -0.38
CA THR A 90 -9.43 -24.49 0.89
C THR A 90 -8.25 -24.88 1.78
N THR A 91 -7.04 -24.91 1.20
CA THR A 91 -5.79 -25.23 1.88
C THR A 91 -4.80 -24.11 1.63
N VAL A 92 -4.88 -23.07 2.45
CA VAL A 92 -3.89 -22.00 2.45
C VAL A 92 -2.79 -22.34 3.44
N PRO A 93 -1.56 -22.56 2.97
CA PRO A 93 -0.43 -22.78 3.85
C PRO A 93 -0.05 -21.49 4.59
N ARG A 94 0.44 -21.65 5.83
CA ARG A 94 0.74 -20.54 6.76
C ARG A 94 1.69 -19.48 6.20
N TYR A 95 2.45 -19.77 5.15
CA TYR A 95 3.38 -18.82 4.57
C TYR A 95 2.71 -17.63 3.86
N ILE A 96 1.43 -17.73 3.46
CA ILE A 96 0.73 -16.56 2.86
C ILE A 96 0.52 -15.46 3.90
N ALA A 97 0.53 -15.77 5.21
CA ALA A 97 0.51 -14.76 6.27
C ALA A 97 1.69 -13.78 6.22
N PHE A 98 2.80 -14.16 5.57
CA PHE A 98 3.95 -13.28 5.37
C PHE A 98 3.83 -12.36 4.17
N TYR A 99 2.81 -12.52 3.32
CA TYR A 99 2.59 -11.68 2.13
C TYR A 99 2.51 -10.17 2.42
N PRO A 100 1.72 -9.69 3.41
CA PRO A 100 1.66 -8.25 3.71
C PRO A 100 2.87 -7.74 4.51
N VAL A 101 3.69 -8.61 5.09
CA VAL A 101 4.75 -8.23 6.03
C VAL A 101 5.79 -7.30 5.39
N PRO A 102 6.35 -7.59 4.19
CA PRO A 102 7.30 -6.70 3.54
C PRO A 102 6.77 -5.28 3.34
N SER A 103 5.55 -5.13 2.81
CA SER A 103 4.94 -3.81 2.62
C SER A 103 4.74 -3.07 3.92
N LEU A 104 4.16 -3.75 4.93
CA LEU A 104 3.95 -3.15 6.24
C LEU A 104 5.26 -2.62 6.85
N VAL A 105 6.36 -3.37 6.71
CA VAL A 105 7.67 -2.96 7.20
C VAL A 105 8.18 -1.74 6.42
N VAL A 106 8.14 -1.77 5.09
CA VAL A 106 8.62 -0.67 4.23
C VAL A 106 7.82 0.60 4.49
N THR A 107 6.49 0.53 4.41
CA THR A 107 5.59 1.65 4.67
C THR A 107 5.79 2.21 6.08
N SER A 108 5.99 1.36 7.09
CA SER A 108 6.24 1.81 8.48
C SER A 108 7.59 2.50 8.64
N ILE A 109 8.66 2.00 7.99
CA ILE A 109 9.98 2.65 8.03
C ILE A 109 9.90 4.03 7.35
N MET A 110 9.29 4.10 6.17
CA MET A 110 9.12 5.37 5.44
C MET A 110 8.28 6.36 6.25
N SER A 111 7.21 5.90 6.89
CA SER A 111 6.34 6.74 7.72
C SER A 111 7.08 7.32 8.92
N LEU A 112 7.81 6.48 9.66
CA LEU A 112 8.57 6.89 10.85
C LEU A 112 9.68 7.87 10.50
N MET A 113 10.42 7.61 9.42
CA MET A 113 11.51 8.46 8.95
C MET A 113 11.00 9.85 8.54
N THR A 114 9.83 9.89 7.88
CA THR A 114 9.16 11.13 7.50
C THR A 114 8.75 11.92 8.72
N LEU A 115 8.07 11.27 9.68
CA LEU A 115 7.60 11.90 10.90
C LEU A 115 8.76 12.46 11.73
N TYR A 116 9.83 11.68 11.90
CA TYR A 116 11.01 12.09 12.66
C TYR A 116 11.69 13.32 12.04
N ASN A 117 11.92 13.31 10.73
CA ASN A 117 12.57 14.44 10.05
C ASN A 117 11.66 15.68 10.02
N CYS A 118 10.35 15.49 9.84
CA CYS A 118 9.35 16.54 9.99
C CYS A 118 9.41 17.18 11.38
N ALA A 119 9.30 16.39 12.44
CA ALA A 119 9.34 16.88 13.83
C ALA A 119 10.65 17.61 14.13
N LYS A 120 11.79 17.06 13.68
CA LYS A 120 13.11 17.67 13.86
C LYS A 120 13.27 19.02 13.17
N ARG A 121 12.73 19.18 11.94
CA ARG A 121 12.81 20.44 11.19
C ARG A 121 11.84 21.49 11.70
N LEU A 122 10.72 21.08 12.30
CA LEU A 122 9.68 21.98 12.79
C LEU A 122 9.88 22.42 14.24
N ALA A 123 10.44 21.58 15.10
CA ALA A 123 10.68 21.87 16.52
C ALA A 123 11.45 23.19 16.78
N PRO A 124 12.47 23.57 16.00
CA PRO A 124 13.15 24.86 16.15
C PRO A 124 12.40 26.02 15.47
N ARG A 125 11.57 25.74 14.45
CA ARG A 125 10.94 26.75 13.58
C ARG A 125 9.60 27.26 14.14
N TRP A 126 8.97 26.48 15.03
CA TRP A 126 7.80 26.88 15.81
C TRP A 126 7.99 28.15 16.65
N ARG A 127 9.25 28.56 16.90
CA ARG A 127 9.58 29.77 17.67
C ARG A 127 9.69 31.06 16.86
N GLY A 128 9.57 31.08 15.52
CA GLY A 128 9.89 32.31 14.79
C GLY A 128 9.30 32.60 13.41
N PHE A 129 8.91 31.62 12.58
CA PHE A 129 8.35 31.94 11.26
C PHE A 129 7.52 30.77 10.72
N SER A 130 6.19 30.90 10.72
CA SER A 130 5.25 29.93 10.14
C SER A 130 5.27 30.03 8.62
N MET A 131 5.79 28.99 7.95
CA MET A 131 5.50 28.76 6.54
C MET A 131 4.26 27.86 6.47
N PRO A 132 3.07 28.38 6.11
CA PRO A 132 1.80 27.65 6.19
C PRO A 132 1.77 26.37 5.33
N ILE A 133 2.54 26.34 4.24
CA ILE A 133 2.62 25.20 3.31
C ILE A 133 3.25 23.98 3.99
N VAL A 134 4.32 24.15 4.76
CA VAL A 134 5.01 23.04 5.43
C VAL A 134 4.16 22.49 6.57
N GLU A 135 3.44 23.36 7.27
CA GLU A 135 2.53 22.97 8.35
C GLU A 135 1.33 22.16 7.84
N LEU A 136 0.72 22.59 6.72
CA LEU A 136 -0.38 21.86 6.09
C LEU A 136 0.07 20.46 5.63
N PHE A 137 1.24 20.38 5.01
CA PHE A 137 1.84 19.11 4.58
C PHE A 137 2.13 18.17 5.76
N LEU A 138 2.50 18.73 6.91
CA LEU A 138 2.82 18.00 8.12
C LEU A 138 1.56 17.49 8.82
N ARG A 139 0.49 18.30 8.84
CA ARG A 139 -0.82 17.89 9.35
C ARG A 139 -1.36 16.70 8.56
N ASP A 140 -1.27 16.76 7.23
CA ASP A 140 -1.68 15.66 6.34
C ASP A 140 -0.78 14.42 6.49
N GLY A 141 0.53 14.63 6.71
CA GLY A 141 1.47 13.55 7.01
C GLY A 141 1.18 12.84 8.33
N ILE A 142 0.77 13.57 9.36
CA ILE A 142 0.38 13.00 10.66
C ILE A 142 -0.91 12.20 10.55
N TYR A 143 -1.93 12.70 9.83
CA TYR A 143 -3.16 11.93 9.62
C TYR A 143 -2.87 10.61 8.90
N TRP A 144 -1.98 10.63 7.92
CA TRP A 144 -1.55 9.42 7.24
C TRP A 144 -0.78 8.48 8.18
N PHE A 145 0.13 8.98 9.01
CA PHE A 145 0.82 8.18 10.02
C PHE A 145 -0.15 7.49 11.00
N ILE A 146 -1.15 8.22 11.49
CA ILE A 146 -2.19 7.68 12.38
C ILE A 146 -2.99 6.61 11.64
N ALA A 147 -3.37 6.83 10.39
CA ALA A 147 -4.12 5.86 9.59
C ALA A 147 -3.31 4.57 9.39
N VAL A 148 -2.03 4.67 9.06
CA VAL A 148 -1.13 3.53 8.89
C VAL A 148 -0.96 2.76 10.20
N LEU A 149 -0.74 3.46 11.32
CA LEU A 149 -0.62 2.84 12.63
C LEU A 149 -1.93 2.17 13.07
N ALA A 150 -3.08 2.69 12.64
CA ALA A 150 -4.38 2.10 12.94
C ALA A 150 -4.71 0.89 12.06
N ILE A 151 -4.30 0.88 10.79
CA ILE A 151 -4.64 -0.16 9.81
C ILE A 151 -3.65 -1.35 9.86
N ASN A 152 -2.36 -1.06 10.02
CA ASN A 152 -1.28 -2.06 9.92
C ASN A 152 -1.36 -3.18 10.98
N PRO A 153 -1.57 -2.91 12.29
CA PRO A 153 -1.61 -3.96 13.30
C PRO A 153 -2.82 -4.90 13.17
N PRO A 154 -4.07 -4.41 12.98
CA PRO A 154 -5.20 -5.28 12.71
C PRO A 154 -4.99 -6.13 11.46
N GLN A 155 -4.43 -5.56 10.40
CA GLN A 155 -4.12 -6.30 9.17
C GLN A 155 -3.13 -7.44 9.45
N LEU A 156 -2.06 -7.19 10.20
CA LEU A 156 -1.10 -8.23 10.59
C LEU A 156 -1.75 -9.31 11.47
N ILE A 157 -2.57 -8.91 12.44
CA ILE A 157 -3.27 -9.83 13.36
C ILE A 157 -4.25 -10.72 12.60
N ILE A 158 -5.01 -10.14 11.67
CA ILE A 158 -5.97 -10.87 10.83
C ILE A 158 -5.23 -11.88 9.96
N TRP A 159 -4.14 -11.48 9.31
CA TRP A 159 -3.32 -12.41 8.52
C TRP A 159 -2.67 -13.52 9.36
N ALA A 160 -2.34 -13.24 10.63
CA ALA A 160 -1.73 -14.22 11.54
C ALA A 160 -2.73 -15.17 12.21
N ALA A 161 -3.96 -14.71 12.50
CA ALA A 161 -4.92 -15.42 13.35
C ALA A 161 -6.22 -15.83 12.63
N ALA A 162 -6.60 -15.21 11.52
CA ALA A 162 -7.88 -15.46 10.86
C ALA A 162 -7.85 -16.68 9.95
N ARG A 163 -9.04 -17.27 9.73
CA ARG A 163 -9.25 -18.32 8.73
C ARG A 163 -8.98 -17.73 7.33
N PRO A 164 -8.35 -18.47 6.41
CA PRO A 164 -7.95 -17.95 5.10
C PRO A 164 -9.10 -17.36 4.28
N THR A 165 -10.32 -17.89 4.42
CA THR A 165 -11.53 -17.34 3.78
C THR A 165 -11.92 -15.96 4.31
N LEU A 166 -11.62 -15.64 5.57
CA LEU A 166 -11.88 -14.33 6.14
C LEU A 166 -10.84 -13.31 5.66
N THR A 167 -9.62 -13.77 5.42
CA THR A 167 -8.50 -12.94 4.99
C THR A 167 -8.69 -12.42 3.57
N GLU A 168 -9.16 -13.26 2.64
CA GLU A 168 -9.48 -12.84 1.26
C GLU A 168 -10.60 -11.78 1.25
N VAL A 169 -11.64 -11.95 2.06
CA VAL A 169 -12.74 -10.97 2.17
C VAL A 169 -12.27 -9.63 2.72
N LEU A 170 -11.22 -9.61 3.55
CA LEU A 170 -10.69 -8.38 4.15
C LEU A 170 -9.65 -7.64 3.29
N ILE A 171 -9.08 -8.28 2.27
CA ILE A 171 -8.15 -7.62 1.34
C ILE A 171 -8.84 -6.48 0.59
N ILE A 172 -10.08 -6.71 0.14
CA ILE A 172 -10.87 -5.76 -0.66
C ILE A 172 -11.18 -4.47 0.12
N PRO A 173 -11.76 -4.49 1.34
CA PRO A 173 -12.00 -3.25 2.08
C PRO A 173 -10.70 -2.56 2.48
N GLY A 174 -9.62 -3.31 2.77
CA GLY A 174 -8.31 -2.73 3.03
C GLY A 174 -7.81 -1.88 1.87
N SER A 175 -7.78 -2.45 0.65
CA SER A 175 -7.32 -1.74 -0.55
C SER A 175 -8.20 -0.53 -0.91
N VAL A 176 -9.51 -0.59 -0.64
CA VAL A 176 -10.42 0.55 -0.82
C VAL A 176 -10.08 1.69 0.13
N VAL A 177 -9.88 1.41 1.43
CA VAL A 177 -9.49 2.43 2.42
C VAL A 177 -8.17 3.08 2.02
N TYR A 178 -7.18 2.27 1.64
CA TYR A 178 -5.90 2.72 1.13
C TYR A 178 -6.04 3.64 -0.11
N SER A 179 -6.91 3.28 -1.05
CA SER A 179 -7.18 4.08 -2.26
C SER A 179 -7.87 5.40 -1.96
N ILE A 180 -8.85 5.42 -1.05
CA ILE A 180 -9.55 6.64 -0.64
C ILE A 180 -8.57 7.61 0.03
N ILE A 181 -7.78 7.10 0.98
CA ILE A 181 -6.79 7.90 1.69
C ILE A 181 -5.76 8.47 0.71
N GLY A 182 -5.22 7.64 -0.19
CA GLY A 182 -4.29 8.05 -1.23
C GLY A 182 -4.88 9.13 -2.15
N SER A 183 -6.14 8.99 -2.55
CA SER A 183 -6.83 9.96 -3.40
C SER A 183 -7.02 11.31 -2.71
N ARG A 184 -7.44 11.32 -1.44
CA ARG A 184 -7.57 12.59 -0.68
C ARG A 184 -6.23 13.29 -0.52
N VAL A 185 -5.19 12.51 -0.23
CA VAL A 185 -3.80 12.96 -0.14
C VAL A 185 -3.33 13.60 -1.44
N LEU A 186 -3.65 13.00 -2.59
CA LEU A 186 -3.24 13.49 -3.90
C LEU A 186 -4.01 14.77 -4.28
N LEU A 187 -5.32 14.79 -4.02
CA LEU A 187 -6.19 15.95 -4.27
C LEU A 187 -5.73 17.17 -3.46
N ASN A 188 -5.43 17.01 -2.17
CA ASN A 188 -4.91 18.10 -1.34
C ASN A 188 -3.62 18.71 -1.92
N ILE A 189 -2.74 17.89 -2.50
CA ILE A 189 -1.50 18.39 -3.13
C ILE A 189 -1.81 19.12 -4.43
N MET A 190 -2.73 18.60 -5.25
CA MET A 190 -3.12 19.23 -6.51
C MET A 190 -3.75 20.61 -6.31
N GLU A 191 -4.61 20.77 -5.30
CA GLU A 191 -5.24 22.06 -4.98
C GLU A 191 -4.21 23.14 -4.62
N ILE A 192 -3.17 22.77 -3.87
CA ILE A 192 -2.08 23.68 -3.52
C ILE A 192 -1.30 24.08 -4.78
N MET A 193 -1.02 23.12 -5.68
CA MET A 193 -0.30 23.40 -6.92
C MET A 193 -1.11 24.31 -7.86
N SER A 194 -2.42 24.12 -8.01
CA SER A 194 -3.26 25.00 -8.85
C SER A 194 -3.30 26.43 -8.32
N CYS A 195 -3.41 26.61 -7.01
CA CYS A 195 -3.38 27.95 -6.39
C CYS A 195 -2.03 28.66 -6.58
N ASP A 196 -0.93 27.92 -6.66
CA ASP A 196 0.39 28.49 -6.96
C ASP A 196 0.49 28.93 -8.44
N VAL A 197 -0.02 28.11 -9.36
CA VAL A 197 -0.10 28.44 -10.79
C VAL A 197 -0.95 29.69 -11.04
N ASP A 198 -2.11 29.81 -10.39
CA ASP A 198 -2.98 30.99 -10.53
C ASP A 198 -2.31 32.27 -10.03
N ARG A 199 -1.53 32.19 -8.94
CA ARG A 199 -0.73 33.33 -8.45
C ARG A 199 0.34 33.75 -9.43
N HIS A 200 0.95 32.81 -10.15
CA HIS A 200 1.91 33.15 -11.21
C HIS A 200 1.25 33.78 -12.44
N LEU A 201 0.03 33.40 -12.78
CA LEU A 201 -0.73 34.01 -13.89
C LEU A 201 -1.23 35.42 -13.57
N SER A 202 -1.59 35.71 -12.31
CA SER A 202 -2.03 37.04 -11.87
C SER A 202 -0.88 38.07 -11.79
N SER A 203 0.37 37.60 -11.79
CA SER A 203 1.57 38.47 -11.68
C SER A 203 2.18 38.88 -13.03
N ASN A 204 1.64 38.40 -14.16
CA ASN A 204 2.03 38.77 -15.52
C ASN A 204 0.91 39.56 -16.19
#